data_AF-A0A2S7FDF1-F1
#
_entry.id   AF-A0A2S7FDF1-F1
#
_cell.length_a   1.000
_cell.length_b   1.000
_cell.length_c   1.000
_cell.angle_alpha   90.00
_cell.angle_beta   90.00
_cell.angle_gamma   90.00
#
_symmetry.space_group_name_H-M   'P 1'
#
loop_
_entity.id
_entity.type
_entity.pdbx_description
1 polymer ?
#
loop_
_entity_poly.entity_id
_entity_poly.type
_entity_poly.pdbx_seq_one_letter_code
_entity_poly.pdbx_strand_id
1 'polypeptide(L)'
;MCSFTVSINGIFALLIPAGILIIGSAVDYKEFLLNFIFYILFTPICTVMMTKIMFSGENMMLARDAVNRISEILNEKPLEEPEKSFMIQN
;
A
#
# COMPACT_ATOMS: atom_id res chain seq x y z
N MET A 1 7.81 4.24 -1.81
CA MET A 1 8.42 3.61 -0.61
C MET A 1 8.85 4.62 0.46
N CYS A 2 9.78 5.56 0.22
CA CYS A 2 10.21 6.52 1.27
C CYS A 2 9.06 7.26 1.97
N SER A 3 8.13 7.88 1.23
CA SER A 3 7.01 8.62 1.86
C SER A 3 6.10 7.71 2.68
N PHE A 4 5.90 6.46 2.27
CA PHE A 4 5.14 5.46 3.03
C PHE A 4 5.86 5.10 4.32
N THR A 5 7.14 4.73 4.25
CA THR A 5 7.96 4.39 5.42
C THR A 5 8.04 5.54 6.42
N VAL A 6 8.20 6.77 5.93
CA VAL A 6 8.18 7.97 6.79
C VAL A 6 6.81 8.20 7.41
N SER A 7 5.71 8.02 6.66
CA SER A 7 4.36 8.22 7.19
C SER A 7 3.99 7.23 8.30
N ILE A 8 4.30 5.95 8.12
CA ILE A 8 3.96 4.90 9.10
C ILE A 8 4.90 4.90 10.32
N ASN A 9 6.18 5.26 10.16
CA ASN A 9 7.13 5.35 11.28
C ASN A 9 7.14 6.74 11.93
N GLY A 10 6.59 7.76 11.26
CA GLY A 10 6.58 9.15 11.72
C GLY A 10 5.70 9.38 12.96
N ILE A 11 4.85 8.43 13.32
CA ILE A 11 4.04 8.46 14.54
C ILE A 11 4.90 8.71 15.80
N PHE A 12 6.13 8.20 15.86
CA PHE A 12 7.05 8.44 16.98
C PHE A 12 7.50 9.90 17.10
N ALA A 13 7.61 10.60 15.96
CA ALA A 13 7.96 12.01 15.94
C ALA A 13 6.88 12.90 16.60
N LEU A 14 5.62 12.43 16.62
CA LEU A 14 4.52 13.10 17.31
C LEU A 14 4.30 12.55 18.72
N LEU A 15 4.37 11.23 18.91
CA LEU A 15 4.12 10.57 20.19
C LEU A 15 5.11 10.99 21.28
N ILE A 16 6.41 11.11 20.97
CA ILE A 16 7.42 11.44 21.98
C ILE A 16 7.21 12.86 22.56
N PRO A 17 7.14 13.94 21.74
CA PRO A 17 6.86 15.26 22.26
C PRO A 17 5.49 15.37 22.96
N ALA A 18 4.46 14.72 22.40
CA ALA A 18 3.13 14.70 23.02
C ALA A 18 3.16 14.03 24.40
N GLY A 19 3.89 12.91 24.53
CA GLY A 19 4.08 12.23 25.81
C GLY A 19 4.72 13.12 26.87
N ILE A 20 5.76 13.88 26.48
CA ILE A 20 6.47 14.82 27.37
C ILE A 20 5.58 16.00 27.79
N LEU A 21 4.76 16.53 26.88
CA LEU A 21 3.87 17.64 27.21
C LEU A 21 2.70 17.21 28.11
N ILE A 22 2.15 16.02 27.87
CA ILE A 22 0.97 15.52 28.56
C ILE A 22 1.31 14.97 29.95
N ILE A 23 2.50 14.40 30.16
CA ILE A 23 2.87 13.85 31.49
C ILE A 23 2.90 14.91 32.60
N GLY A 24 3.23 16.16 32.26
CA GLY A 24 3.25 17.27 33.22
C GLY A 24 1.87 17.78 33.63
N SER A 25 0.82 17.50 32.85
CA SER A 25 -0.57 17.90 33.12
C SER A 25 -1.47 16.71 33.48
N ALA A 26 -0.92 15.50 33.52
CA ALA A 26 -1.67 14.29 33.82
C ALA A 26 -2.13 14.25 35.29
N VAL A 27 -3.43 13.99 35.49
CA VAL A 27 -4.03 13.82 36.83
C VAL A 27 -3.50 12.55 37.51
N ASP A 28 -3.33 11.47 36.74
CA ASP A 28 -2.66 10.24 37.16
C ASP A 28 -1.50 9.92 36.20
N TYR A 29 -0.28 10.26 36.63
CA TYR A 29 0.93 10.05 35.83
C TYR A 29 1.26 8.57 35.64
N LYS A 30 0.86 7.68 36.56
CA LYS A 30 1.16 6.24 36.49
C LYS A 30 0.30 5.56 35.45
N GLU A 31 -1.00 5.83 35.49
CA GLU A 31 -1.95 5.29 34.51
C GLU A 31 -1.60 5.80 33.10
N PHE A 32 -1.27 7.09 32.98
CA PHE A 32 -0.81 7.66 31.72
C PHE A 32 0.44 6.96 31.18
N LEU A 33 1.48 6.80 32.01
CA LEU A 33 2.73 6.14 31.60
C LEU A 33 2.50 4.70 31.15
N LEU A 34 1.67 3.95 31.89
CA LEU A 34 1.39 2.55 31.57
C LEU A 34 0.71 2.42 30.21
N ASN A 35 -0.30 3.24 29.96
CA ASN A 35 -0.99 3.30 28.66
C ASN A 35 -0.05 3.77 27.55
N PHE A 36 0.78 4.78 27.81
CA PHE A 36 1.71 5.32 26.82
C PHE A 36 2.77 4.30 26.40
N ILE A 37 3.38 3.60 27.35
CA ILE A 37 4.35 2.52 27.08
C ILE A 37 3.67 1.39 26.30
N PHE A 38 2.45 0.99 26.69
CA PHE A 38 1.69 -0.02 25.97
C PHE A 38 1.53 0.34 24.49
N TYR A 39 1.08 1.57 24.19
CA TYR A 39 0.90 2.01 22.80
C TYR A 39 2.22 2.18 22.04
N ILE A 40 3.30 2.64 22.68
CA ILE A 40 4.64 2.70 22.06
C ILE A 40 5.09 1.31 21.60
N LEU A 41 4.91 0.29 22.44
CA LEU A 41 5.31 -1.08 22.12
C LEU A 41 4.39 -1.72 21.08
N PHE A 42 3.11 -1.35 21.08
CA PHE A 42 2.12 -1.86 20.12
C PHE A 42 2.28 -1.24 18.71
N THR A 43 2.62 0.04 18.63
CA THR A 43 2.75 0.80 17.38
C THR A 43 3.61 0.15 16.28
N PRO A 44 4.84 -0.39 16.53
CA PRO A 44 5.64 -1.02 15.49
C PRO A 44 4.96 -2.27 14.89
N ILE A 45 4.10 -2.95 15.65
CA ILE A 45 3.33 -4.10 15.17
C ILE A 45 2.34 -3.62 14.09
N CYS A 46 1.67 -2.49 14.31
CA CYS A 46 0.82 -1.86 13.31
C CYS A 46 1.60 -1.51 12.03
N THR A 47 2.81 -0.97 12.17
CA THR A 47 3.69 -0.64 11.02
C THR A 47 4.03 -1.87 10.18
N VAL A 48 4.33 -3.00 10.83
CA VAL A 48 4.59 -4.27 10.13
C VAL A 48 3.34 -4.75 9.38
N MET A 49 2.16 -4.66 10.00
CA MET A 49 0.90 -5.03 9.34
C MET A 49 0.62 -4.15 8.12
N MET A 50 0.76 -2.82 8.25
CA MET A 50 0.58 -1.89 7.13
C MET A 50 1.54 -2.16 5.97
N THR A 51 2.79 -2.50 6.28
CA THR A 51 3.78 -2.87 5.27
C THR A 51 3.35 -4.11 4.49
N LYS A 52 2.81 -5.14 5.17
CA LYS A 52 2.24 -6.32 4.50
C LYS A 52 1.06 -5.96 3.60
N ILE A 53 0.17 -5.08 4.06
CA ILE A 53 -0.96 -4.60 3.26
C ILE A 53 -0.47 -3.89 1.99
N MET A 54 0.54 -3.03 2.10
CA MET A 54 1.12 -2.34 0.93
C MET A 54 1.64 -3.33 -0.12
N PHE A 55 2.47 -4.30 0.26
CA PHE A 55 2.99 -5.30 -0.67
C PHE A 55 1.88 -6.17 -1.26
N SER A 56 0.89 -6.55 -0.45
CA SER A 56 -0.27 -7.29 -0.95
C SER A 56 -1.08 -6.47 -1.96
N GLY A 57 -1.25 -5.16 -1.73
CA GLY A 57 -1.93 -4.26 -2.66
C GLY A 57 -1.19 -4.10 -3.98
N GLU A 58 0.14 -3.95 -3.94
CA GLU A 58 0.99 -3.89 -5.13
C GLU A 58 0.88 -5.18 -5.95
N ASN A 59 0.99 -6.35 -5.30
CA ASN A 59 0.82 -7.64 -5.96
C ASN A 59 -0.58 -7.82 -6.56
N MET A 60 -1.63 -7.35 -5.86
CA MET A 60 -3.00 -7.43 -6.36
C MET A 60 -3.20 -6.54 -7.60
N MET A 61 -2.60 -5.35 -7.61
CA MET A 61 -2.64 -4.45 -8.76
C MET A 61 -1.95 -5.09 -9.98
N LEU A 62 -0.75 -5.65 -9.78
CA LEU A 62 -0.02 -6.36 -10.84
C LEU A 62 -0.79 -7.58 -11.38
N ALA A 63 -1.41 -8.37 -10.50
CA ALA A 63 -2.22 -9.51 -10.91
C ALA A 63 -3.43 -9.09 -11.73
N ARG A 64 -4.11 -8.00 -11.34
CA ARG A 64 -5.25 -7.43 -12.08
C ARG A 64 -4.82 -6.98 -13.48
N ASP A 65 -3.72 -6.27 -13.60
CA ASP A 65 -3.19 -5.81 -14.89
C ASP A 65 -2.83 -7.00 -15.81
N ALA A 66 -2.23 -8.06 -15.26
CA ALA A 66 -1.92 -9.26 -16.04
C ALA A 66 -3.19 -9.96 -16.56
N VAL A 67 -4.21 -10.11 -15.72
CA VAL A 67 -5.51 -10.69 -16.12
C VAL A 67 -6.18 -9.82 -17.18
N ASN A 68 -6.17 -8.49 -17.02
CA ASN A 68 -6.73 -7.56 -18.00
C ASN A 68 -6.06 -7.71 -19.36
N ARG A 69 -4.73 -7.77 -19.41
CA ARG A 69 -3.98 -7.98 -20.67
C ARG A 69 -4.32 -9.30 -21.35
N ILE A 70 -4.45 -10.39 -20.60
CA ILE A 70 -4.87 -11.68 -21.16
C ILE A 70 -6.29 -11.55 -21.73
N SER A 71 -7.19 -10.89 -20.99
CA SER A 71 -8.55 -10.67 -21.43
C SER A 71 -8.62 -9.81 -22.70
N GLU A 72 -7.79 -8.79 -22.82
CA GLU A 72 -7.67 -7.96 -24.02
C GLU A 72 -7.26 -8.79 -25.23
N ILE A 73 -6.22 -9.63 -25.11
CA ILE A 73 -5.76 -10.51 -26.20
C ILE A 73 -6.85 -11.50 -26.62
N LEU A 74 -7.54 -12.12 -25.65
CA LEU A 74 -8.58 -13.10 -25.92
C LEU A 74 -9.83 -12.48 -26.58
N ASN A 75 -10.09 -11.21 -26.35
CA ASN A 75 -11.22 -10.48 -26.91
C ASN A 75 -10.85 -9.62 -28.13
N GLU A 76 -9.60 -9.69 -28.59
CA GLU A 76 -9.15 -8.98 -29.78
C GLU A 76 -9.94 -9.45 -31.01
N LYS A 77 -10.31 -8.52 -31.89
CA LYS A 77 -11.12 -8.88 -33.05
C LYS A 77 -10.24 -9.65 -34.06
N PRO A 78 -10.79 -10.65 -34.76
CA PRO A 78 -10.08 -11.29 -35.85
C PRO A 78 -9.69 -10.24 -36.89
N LEU A 79 -8.48 -10.36 -37.44
CA LEU A 79 -8.02 -9.50 -38.53
C LEU A 79 -8.97 -9.62 -39.73
N GLU A 80 -9.31 -8.48 -40.34
CA GLU A 80 -10.08 -8.45 -41.57
C GLU A 80 -9.32 -9.22 -42.67
N GLU A 81 -10.02 -10.11 -43.36
CA GLU A 81 -9.40 -10.86 -44.46
C GLU A 81 -8.94 -9.88 -45.54
N PRO A 82 -7.70 -10.03 -46.05
CA PRO A 82 -7.19 -9.15 -47.09
C PRO A 82 -8.05 -9.30 -48.35
N GLU A 83 -8.54 -8.17 -48.87
CA GLU A 83 -9.18 -8.13 -50.18
C GLU A 83 -8.19 -8.66 -51.23
N LYS A 84 -8.62 -9.64 -52.02
CA LYS A 84 -7.81 -10.27 -53.09
C LYS A 84 -7.30 -9.21 -54.09
N SER A 85 -6.14 -8.63 -53.81
CA SER A 85 -5.21 -8.07 -54.80
C SER A 85 -3.92 -8.86 -54.56
N PHE A 86 -3.37 -9.65 -55.48
CA PHE A 86 -3.22 -9.46 -56.92
C PHE A 86 -3.49 -10.80 -57.63
N MET A 87 -4.52 -10.85 -58.47
CA MET A 87 -4.54 -11.83 -59.57
C MET A 87 -3.43 -11.42 -60.53
N ILE A 88 -2.31 -12.14 -60.50
CA ILE A 88 -1.31 -12.11 -61.56
C ILE A 88 -2.03 -12.60 -62.82
N GLN A 89 -2.48 -11.66 -63.66
CA GLN A 89 -2.91 -11.97 -65.02
C GLN A 89 -1.66 -12.31 -65.82
N ASN A 90 -1.52 -13.60 -66.14
CA ASN A 90 -0.52 -14.18 -67.00
C ASN A 90 -1.06 -14.28 -68.43
#